data_AF-A0A1D1UCP6-F1
#
_entry.id   AF-A0A1D1UCP6-F1
#
_cell.length_a   1.000
_cell.length_b   1.000
_cell.length_c   1.000
_cell.angle_alpha   90.00
_cell.angle_beta   90.00
_cell.angle_gamma   90.00
#
_symmetry.space_group_name_H-M   'P 1'
#
loop_
_entity.id
_entity.type
_entity.pdbx_description
1 polymer ?
#
loop_
_entity_poly.entity_id
_entity_poly.type
_entity_poly.pdbx_seq_one_letter_code
_entity_poly.pdbx_strand_id
1 'polypeptide(L)'
;MAERAIKLDWTAAGLDLKHRLSREHQNILEDFVEMTRPFEEAFETLQRNGVPAICQVLPLIYGLRIFLQGMLDGDQFLILHGYAEELLKQLNVGFSSLENDDLFLAAAFLDPAIKFSFTHGAENPEAVKSRTQAIVLEMMRRVELTRPPPEFRSEEPKVKRSKLFSFMDKEPRSSVSSRRDYFGSQCRNGVSAVSGFQMG
;
A
#
# COMPACT_ATOMS: atom_id res chain seq x y z
N MET A 1 10.24 -9.10 15.29
CA MET A 1 10.27 -10.13 16.34
C MET A 1 10.37 -11.47 15.65
N ALA A 2 10.97 -12.46 16.32
CA ALA A 2 11.54 -13.65 15.69
C ALA A 2 10.50 -14.56 15.02
N GLU A 3 10.85 -15.04 13.82
CA GLU A 3 10.29 -16.26 13.22
C GLU A 3 10.45 -17.43 14.21
N ARG A 4 9.40 -17.70 14.96
CA ARG A 4 9.25 -19.01 15.60
C ARG A 4 7.94 -19.56 15.09
N ALA A 5 8.01 -20.33 14.01
CA ALA A 5 7.00 -21.35 13.78
C ALA A 5 6.85 -22.11 15.11
N ILE A 6 5.63 -22.17 15.66
CA ILE A 6 5.35 -22.86 16.92
C ILE A 6 5.59 -24.34 16.66
N LYS A 7 6.82 -24.80 16.85
CA LYS A 7 7.15 -26.22 16.82
C LYS A 7 6.75 -26.76 18.18
N LEU A 8 5.69 -27.55 18.23
CA LEU A 8 5.20 -28.12 19.48
C LEU A 8 6.20 -29.19 19.97
N ASP A 9 7.14 -28.76 20.82
CA ASP A 9 8.13 -29.63 21.45
C ASP A 9 7.58 -30.20 22.77
N TRP A 10 6.81 -31.28 22.64
CA TRP A 10 6.23 -31.99 23.79
C TRP A 10 7.29 -32.58 24.73
N THR A 11 8.53 -32.79 24.25
CA THR A 11 9.65 -33.25 25.07
C THR A 11 10.18 -32.14 25.96
N ALA A 12 10.32 -30.92 25.44
CA ALA A 12 10.65 -29.74 26.24
C ALA A 12 9.57 -29.42 27.28
N ALA A 13 8.31 -29.73 26.97
CA ALA A 13 7.18 -29.56 27.89
C ALA A 13 7.06 -30.66 28.96
N GLY A 14 7.91 -31.69 28.94
CA GLY A 14 7.89 -32.77 29.94
C GLY A 14 6.65 -33.68 29.90
N LEU A 15 5.94 -33.72 28.77
CA LEU A 15 4.70 -34.49 28.62
C LEU A 15 4.97 -35.96 28.27
N ASP A 16 4.35 -36.87 29.04
CA ASP A 16 4.34 -38.31 28.75
C ASP A 16 3.72 -38.61 27.38
N LEU A 17 4.22 -39.65 26.70
CA LEU A 17 3.73 -40.09 25.38
C LEU A 17 2.21 -40.32 25.31
N LYS A 18 1.60 -40.84 26.37
CA LYS A 18 0.14 -41.06 26.46
C LYS A 18 -0.70 -39.77 26.44
N HIS A 19 -0.08 -38.63 26.70
CA HIS A 19 -0.72 -37.31 26.73
C HIS A 19 -0.34 -36.46 25.50
N ARG A 20 0.46 -37.00 24.58
CA ARG A 20 0.84 -36.31 23.35
C ARG A 20 -0.25 -36.47 22.30
N LEU A 21 -0.46 -35.42 21.52
CA LEU A 21 -1.26 -35.50 20.31
C LEU A 21 -0.62 -36.46 19.32
N SER A 22 -1.45 -37.10 18.49
CA SER A 22 -0.92 -37.80 17.33
C SER A 22 -0.25 -36.79 16.39
N ARG A 23 0.70 -37.26 15.57
CA ARG A 23 1.42 -36.39 14.62
C ARG A 23 0.47 -35.67 13.66
N GLU A 24 -0.60 -36.32 13.24
CA GLU A 24 -1.64 -35.72 12.41
C GLU A 24 -2.33 -34.55 13.10
N HIS A 25 -2.77 -34.72 14.35
CA HIS A 25 -3.38 -33.63 15.13
C HIS A 25 -2.41 -32.51 15.44
N GLN A 26 -1.12 -32.83 15.65
CA GLN A 26 -0.09 -31.82 15.81
C GLN A 26 0.10 -30.99 14.53
N ASN A 27 0.16 -31.63 13.36
CA ASN A 27 0.27 -30.92 12.09
C ASN A 27 -0.93 -29.98 11.88
N ILE A 28 -2.16 -30.45 12.15
CA ILE A 28 -3.38 -29.62 12.05
C ILE A 28 -3.29 -28.39 12.98
N LEU A 29 -2.72 -28.54 14.17
CA LEU A 29 -2.51 -27.43 15.11
C LEU A 29 -1.45 -26.44 14.64
N GLU A 30 -0.34 -26.94 14.09
CA GLU A 30 0.72 -26.12 13.51
C GLU A 30 0.18 -25.33 12.30
N ASP A 31 -0.56 -25.99 11.42
CA ASP A 31 -1.28 -25.40 10.29
C ASP A 31 -2.28 -24.32 10.74
N PHE A 32 -3.03 -24.59 11.82
CA PHE A 32 -4.00 -23.65 12.37
C PHE A 32 -3.34 -22.39 12.91
N VAL A 33 -2.22 -22.54 13.64
CA VAL A 33 -1.42 -21.42 14.12
C VAL A 33 -0.86 -20.60 12.95
N GLU A 34 -0.36 -21.27 11.92
CA GLU A 34 0.18 -20.58 10.75
C GLU A 34 -0.90 -19.78 9.99
N MET A 35 -2.07 -20.38 9.78
CA MET A 35 -3.23 -19.73 9.16
C MET A 35 -3.73 -18.53 9.97
N THR A 36 -3.66 -18.57 11.29
CA THR A 36 -4.17 -17.48 12.15
C THR A 36 -3.16 -16.34 12.35
N ARG A 37 -1.87 -16.54 12.04
CA ARG A 37 -0.82 -15.53 12.21
C ARG A 37 -1.12 -14.18 11.53
N PRO A 38 -1.62 -14.11 10.28
CA PRO A 38 -1.92 -12.81 9.66
C PRO A 38 -2.98 -12.01 10.40
N PHE A 39 -3.91 -12.66 11.12
CA PHE A 39 -4.92 -11.99 11.94
C PHE A 39 -4.31 -11.37 13.19
N GLU A 40 -3.37 -12.08 13.83
CA GLU A 40 -2.61 -11.56 14.96
C GLU A 40 -1.79 -10.33 14.55
N GLU A 41 -1.05 -10.43 13.43
CA GLU A 41 -0.26 -9.32 12.89
C GLU A 41 -1.14 -8.10 12.53
N ALA A 42 -2.33 -8.34 11.99
CA ALA A 42 -3.31 -7.30 11.73
C ALA A 42 -3.77 -6.61 13.02
N PHE A 43 -4.08 -7.39 14.06
CA PHE A 43 -4.51 -6.86 15.34
C PHE A 43 -3.41 -6.06 16.05
N GLU A 44 -2.18 -6.56 16.05
CA GLU A 44 -1.02 -5.83 16.57
C GLU A 44 -0.82 -4.51 15.82
N THR A 45 -0.96 -4.52 14.49
CA THR A 45 -0.80 -3.33 13.66
C THR A 45 -1.80 -2.24 14.03
N LEU A 46 -3.05 -2.60 14.33
CA LEU A 46 -4.07 -1.64 14.79
C LEU A 46 -3.78 -1.05 16.18
N GLN A 47 -3.01 -1.75 17.00
CA GLN A 47 -2.63 -1.29 18.35
C GLN A 47 -1.32 -0.50 18.38
N ARG A 48 -0.60 -0.38 17.26
CA ARG A 48 0.67 0.33 17.23
C ARG A 48 0.47 1.81 17.51
N ASN A 49 1.15 2.30 18.53
CA ASN A 49 1.21 3.72 18.84
C ASN A 49 1.92 4.49 17.71
N GLY A 50 1.37 5.65 17.33
CA GLY A 50 2.01 6.58 16.40
C GLY A 50 1.59 6.47 14.94
N VAL A 51 0.73 5.50 14.58
CA VAL A 51 0.07 5.44 13.27
C VAL A 51 -1.44 5.53 13.48
N PRO A 52 -2.17 6.40 12.76
CA PRO A 52 -3.63 6.44 12.85
C PRO A 52 -4.22 5.09 12.43
N ALA A 53 -4.79 4.33 13.36
CA ALA A 53 -5.31 2.99 13.08
C ALA A 53 -6.32 2.96 11.92
N ILE A 54 -7.08 4.04 11.74
CA ILE A 54 -8.10 4.18 10.69
C ILE A 54 -7.55 4.00 9.26
N CYS A 55 -6.30 4.39 8.98
CA CYS A 55 -5.72 4.21 7.65
C CYS A 55 -5.34 2.76 7.35
N GLN A 56 -5.19 1.92 8.38
CA GLN A 56 -4.77 0.53 8.26
C GLN A 56 -5.95 -0.45 8.16
N VAL A 57 -7.16 -0.03 8.54
CA VAL A 57 -8.33 -0.94 8.62
C VAL A 57 -8.66 -1.60 7.28
N LEU A 58 -8.91 -0.84 6.22
CA LEU A 58 -9.21 -1.42 4.90
C LEU A 58 -8.04 -2.22 4.30
N PRO A 59 -6.78 -1.73 4.36
CA PRO A 59 -5.63 -2.51 3.94
C PRO A 59 -5.52 -3.87 4.64
N LEU A 60 -5.79 -3.92 5.94
CA LEU A 60 -5.76 -5.18 6.69
C LEU A 60 -6.91 -6.11 6.31
N ILE A 61 -8.14 -5.60 6.19
CA ILE A 61 -9.29 -6.40 5.74
C ILE A 61 -9.03 -7.00 4.35
N TYR A 62 -8.57 -6.17 3.41
CA TYR A 62 -8.28 -6.61 2.04
C TYR A 62 -7.08 -7.55 1.95
N GLY A 63 -6.04 -7.32 2.76
CA GLY A 63 -4.91 -8.24 2.88
C GLY A 63 -5.33 -9.62 3.41
N LEU A 64 -6.16 -9.65 4.46
CA LEU A 64 -6.71 -10.90 5.01
C LEU A 64 -7.60 -11.61 3.99
N ARG A 65 -8.40 -10.86 3.22
CA ARG A 65 -9.22 -11.44 2.15
C ARG A 65 -8.36 -12.13 1.10
N ILE A 66 -7.32 -11.46 0.59
CA ILE A 66 -6.39 -12.03 -0.39
C ILE A 66 -5.70 -13.28 0.18
N PHE A 67 -5.27 -13.22 1.44
CA PHE A 67 -4.62 -14.34 2.11
C PHE A 67 -5.54 -15.57 2.18
N LEU A 68 -6.77 -15.40 2.66
CA LEU A 68 -7.74 -16.50 2.74
C LEU A 68 -8.14 -17.04 1.36
N GLN A 69 -8.33 -16.17 0.37
CA GLN A 69 -8.60 -16.59 -1.01
C GLN A 69 -7.43 -17.39 -1.58
N GLY A 70 -6.19 -16.92 -1.40
CA GLY A 70 -5.00 -17.65 -1.83
C GLY A 70 -4.84 -19.02 -1.16
N MET A 71 -5.32 -19.18 0.08
CA MET A 71 -5.40 -20.49 0.73
C MET A 71 -6.45 -21.40 0.11
N LEU A 72 -7.64 -20.88 -0.19
CA LEU A 72 -8.73 -21.64 -0.79
C LEU A 72 -8.44 -22.05 -2.24
N ASP A 73 -7.73 -21.20 -2.98
CA ASP A 73 -7.30 -21.46 -4.36
C ASP A 73 -6.09 -22.40 -4.43
N GLY A 74 -5.39 -22.60 -3.31
CA GLY A 74 -4.18 -23.42 -3.22
C GLY A 74 -4.40 -24.78 -2.55
N ASP A 75 -3.40 -25.65 -2.67
CA ASP A 75 -3.38 -26.98 -2.03
C ASP A 75 -2.85 -26.96 -0.57
N GLN A 76 -2.62 -25.78 -0.01
CA GLN A 76 -2.12 -25.64 1.36
C GLN A 76 -3.28 -25.73 2.35
N PHE A 77 -3.04 -26.36 3.51
CA PHE A 77 -3.99 -26.40 4.63
C PHE A 77 -5.38 -26.98 4.28
N LEU A 78 -5.46 -27.98 3.39
CA LEU A 78 -6.72 -28.57 2.92
C LEU A 78 -7.71 -28.95 4.04
N ILE A 79 -7.19 -29.44 5.17
CA ILE A 79 -8.02 -29.82 6.34
C ILE A 79 -8.73 -28.60 6.94
N LEU A 80 -8.14 -27.41 6.81
CA LEU A 80 -8.65 -26.15 7.34
C LEU A 80 -9.43 -25.34 6.31
N HIS A 81 -9.61 -25.82 5.07
CA HIS A 81 -10.35 -25.10 4.03
C HIS A 81 -11.75 -24.65 4.48
N GLY A 82 -12.54 -25.56 5.07
CA GLY A 82 -13.87 -25.21 5.57
C GLY A 82 -13.85 -24.15 6.69
N TYR A 83 -12.75 -24.06 7.46
CA TYR A 83 -12.57 -23.00 8.44
C TYR A 83 -12.16 -21.68 7.77
N ALA A 84 -11.28 -21.72 6.76
CA ALA A 84 -10.90 -20.56 5.97
C ALA A 84 -12.10 -19.95 5.21
N GLU A 85 -13.01 -20.79 4.67
CA GLU A 85 -14.26 -20.34 4.06
C GLU A 85 -15.15 -19.58 5.05
N GLU A 86 -15.34 -20.13 6.25
CA GLU A 86 -16.16 -19.46 7.27
C GLU A 86 -15.49 -18.17 7.76
N LEU A 87 -14.16 -18.15 7.93
CA LEU A 87 -13.43 -16.90 8.25
C LEU A 87 -13.61 -15.84 7.16
N LEU A 88 -13.49 -16.21 5.89
CA LEU A 88 -13.65 -15.30 4.76
C LEU A 88 -15.05 -14.71 4.73
N LYS A 89 -16.06 -15.54 4.97
CA LYS A 89 -17.46 -15.10 5.09
C LYS A 89 -17.66 -14.15 6.26
N GLN A 90 -17.11 -14.45 7.44
CA GLN A 90 -17.19 -13.57 8.61
C GLN A 90 -16.48 -12.24 8.37
N LEU A 91 -15.33 -12.27 7.68
CA LEU A 91 -14.59 -11.06 7.30
C LEU A 91 -15.45 -10.17 6.39
N ASN A 92 -16.06 -10.75 5.36
CA ASN A 92 -16.89 -10.01 4.41
C ASN A 92 -18.15 -9.43 5.06
N VAL A 93 -18.85 -10.22 5.88
CA VAL A 93 -20.07 -9.76 6.54
C VAL A 93 -19.75 -8.75 7.65
N GLY A 94 -18.80 -9.08 8.52
CA GLY A 94 -18.48 -8.31 9.72
C GLY A 94 -17.90 -6.93 9.43
N PHE A 95 -17.19 -6.76 8.31
CA PHE A 95 -16.55 -5.50 7.95
C PHE A 95 -17.17 -4.78 6.74
N SER A 96 -18.27 -5.30 6.19
CA SER A 96 -18.98 -4.72 5.05
C SER A 96 -19.35 -3.24 5.23
N SER A 97 -19.69 -2.80 6.43
CA SER A 97 -20.03 -1.40 6.71
C SER A 97 -18.82 -0.47 6.58
N LEU A 98 -17.63 -0.93 6.94
CA LEU A 98 -16.39 -0.14 6.89
C LEU A 98 -15.92 0.07 5.45
N GLU A 99 -16.06 -0.95 4.60
CA GLU A 99 -15.76 -0.83 3.16
C GLU A 99 -16.69 0.17 2.45
N ASN A 100 -17.88 0.35 3.00
CA ASN A 100 -18.87 1.29 2.49
C ASN A 100 -18.73 2.70 3.11
N ASP A 101 -17.81 2.92 4.03
CA ASP A 101 -17.61 4.21 4.68
C ASP A 101 -16.54 5.05 3.95
N ASP A 102 -16.95 6.24 3.50
CA ASP A 102 -16.09 7.18 2.79
C ASP A 102 -14.86 7.61 3.61
N LEU A 103 -15.00 7.67 4.94
CA LEU A 103 -13.92 8.09 5.83
C LEU A 103 -12.78 7.05 5.84
N PHE A 104 -13.12 5.77 5.86
CA PHE A 104 -12.12 4.69 5.84
C PHE A 104 -11.41 4.62 4.48
N LEU A 105 -12.14 4.81 3.38
CA LEU A 105 -11.56 4.88 2.03
C LEU A 105 -10.59 6.06 1.88
N ALA A 106 -11.01 7.24 2.32
CA ALA A 106 -10.17 8.42 2.30
C ALA A 106 -8.94 8.26 3.20
N ALA A 107 -9.13 7.74 4.42
CA ALA A 107 -8.04 7.53 5.38
C ALA A 107 -6.99 6.55 4.86
N ALA A 108 -7.41 5.41 4.29
CA ALA A 108 -6.50 4.44 3.69
C ALA A 108 -5.71 5.03 2.52
N PHE A 109 -6.36 5.83 1.67
CA PHE A 109 -5.69 6.50 0.55
C PHE A 109 -4.68 7.56 0.98
N LEU A 110 -4.98 8.29 2.05
CA LEU A 110 -4.12 9.37 2.56
C LEU A 110 -2.81 8.85 3.18
N ASP A 111 -2.72 7.55 3.47
CA ASP A 111 -1.45 6.93 3.87
C ASP A 111 -0.51 6.80 2.65
N PRO A 112 0.62 7.52 2.62
CA PRO A 112 1.52 7.52 1.48
C PRO A 112 2.20 6.17 1.24
N ALA A 113 2.27 5.29 2.24
CA ALA A 113 2.83 3.95 2.09
C ALA A 113 1.87 3.00 1.35
N ILE A 114 0.56 3.31 1.36
CA ILE A 114 -0.50 2.42 0.87
C ILE A 114 -1.13 2.99 -0.40
N LYS A 115 -1.64 4.23 -0.37
CA LYS A 115 -2.33 4.87 -1.50
C LYS A 115 -3.44 3.99 -2.09
N PHE A 116 -3.28 3.45 -3.30
CA PHE A 116 -4.25 2.54 -3.94
C PHE A 116 -3.86 1.06 -3.83
N SER A 117 -2.73 0.71 -3.22
CA SER A 117 -2.34 -0.70 -3.14
C SER A 117 -3.36 -1.56 -2.40
N PHE A 118 -4.08 -0.99 -1.43
CA PHE A 118 -5.09 -1.70 -0.66
C PHE A 118 -6.25 -2.22 -1.53
N THR A 119 -6.62 -1.55 -2.63
CA THR A 119 -7.85 -1.86 -3.38
C THR A 119 -7.82 -3.24 -4.05
N HIS A 120 -6.67 -3.89 -4.18
CA HIS A 120 -6.55 -5.20 -4.83
C HIS A 120 -7.36 -6.30 -4.13
N GLY A 121 -7.60 -6.18 -2.82
CA GLY A 121 -8.42 -7.15 -2.07
C GLY A 121 -9.90 -6.76 -1.98
N ALA A 122 -10.34 -5.74 -2.71
CA ALA A 122 -11.77 -5.46 -2.84
C ALA A 122 -12.45 -6.44 -3.79
N GLU A 123 -13.75 -6.67 -3.64
CA GLU A 123 -14.54 -7.45 -4.62
C GLU A 123 -14.47 -6.83 -6.03
N ASN A 124 -14.43 -5.50 -6.10
CA ASN A 124 -14.24 -4.75 -7.34
C ASN A 124 -13.18 -3.65 -7.15
N PRO A 125 -11.89 -3.97 -7.39
CA PRO A 125 -10.78 -3.04 -7.17
C PRO A 125 -10.92 -1.71 -7.91
N GLU A 126 -11.36 -1.74 -9.17
CA GLU A 126 -11.48 -0.55 -10.00
C GLU A 126 -12.63 0.36 -9.55
N ALA A 127 -13.75 -0.22 -9.10
CA ALA A 127 -14.85 0.54 -8.52
C ALA A 127 -14.43 1.23 -7.22
N VAL A 128 -13.76 0.50 -6.32
CA VAL A 128 -13.27 1.05 -5.04
C VAL A 128 -12.26 2.18 -5.27
N LYS A 129 -11.33 1.98 -6.21
CA LYS A 129 -10.34 2.99 -6.60
C LYS A 129 -11.01 4.25 -7.15
N SER A 130 -11.96 4.09 -8.08
CA SER A 130 -12.69 5.22 -8.68
C SER A 130 -13.50 5.98 -7.63
N ARG A 131 -14.19 5.27 -6.73
CA ARG A 131 -14.93 5.88 -5.62
C ARG A 131 -14.01 6.64 -4.68
N THR A 132 -12.89 6.04 -4.29
CA THR A 132 -11.89 6.68 -3.41
C THR A 132 -11.37 7.97 -4.00
N GLN A 133 -11.05 7.98 -5.31
CA GLN A 133 -10.64 9.21 -6.01
C GLN A 133 -11.71 10.29 -5.95
N ALA A 134 -12.97 9.94 -6.21
CA ALA A 134 -14.08 10.88 -6.17
C ALA A 134 -14.25 11.51 -4.78
N ILE A 135 -14.19 10.69 -3.72
CA ILE A 135 -14.28 11.15 -2.33
C ILE A 135 -13.16 12.15 -2.02
N VAL A 136 -11.91 11.78 -2.31
CA VAL A 136 -10.74 12.62 -1.97
C VAL A 136 -10.76 13.94 -2.74
N LEU A 137 -11.09 13.91 -4.03
CA LEU A 137 -11.22 15.14 -4.83
C LEU A 137 -12.33 16.04 -4.29
N GLU A 138 -13.46 15.46 -3.85
CA GLU A 138 -14.54 16.23 -3.22
C GLU A 138 -14.11 16.83 -1.88
N MET A 139 -13.39 16.08 -1.04
CA MET A 139 -12.83 16.60 0.21
C MET A 139 -11.89 17.79 -0.05
N MET A 140 -11.03 17.70 -1.07
CA MET A 140 -10.13 18.80 -1.45
C MET A 140 -10.91 20.05 -1.89
N ARG A 141 -11.95 19.89 -2.72
CA ARG A 141 -12.80 21.02 -3.15
C ARG A 141 -13.49 21.71 -1.98
N ARG A 142 -14.00 20.95 -1.01
CA ARG A 142 -14.65 21.53 0.20
C ARG A 142 -13.67 22.35 1.02
N VAL A 143 -12.42 21.91 1.16
CA VAL A 143 -11.37 22.67 1.85
C VAL A 143 -11.08 23.99 1.11
N GLU A 144 -11.04 23.98 -0.22
CA GLU A 144 -10.84 25.20 -1.02
C GLU A 144 -11.97 26.22 -0.86
N LEU A 145 -13.22 25.77 -0.74
CA LEU A 145 -14.41 26.62 -0.56
C LEU A 145 -14.55 27.21 0.86
N THR A 146 -13.93 26.57 1.86
CA THR A 146 -13.98 27.04 3.26
C THR A 146 -12.85 28.03 3.57
N ARG A 147 -11.96 28.28 2.61
CA ARG A 147 -10.94 29.32 2.74
C ARG A 147 -11.65 30.67 2.73
N PRO A 148 -11.50 31.52 3.76
CA PRO A 148 -12.09 32.85 3.73
C PRO A 148 -11.62 33.57 2.45
N PRO A 149 -12.45 34.44 1.85
CA PRO A 149 -12.00 35.32 0.78
C PRO A 149 -10.69 35.99 1.21
N PRO A 150 -9.73 36.25 0.31
CA PRO A 150 -8.57 37.07 0.66
C PRO A 150 -9.10 38.45 1.07
N GLU A 151 -9.39 38.62 2.36
CA GLU A 151 -9.74 39.89 2.94
C GLU A 151 -8.56 40.83 2.73
N PHE A 152 -8.94 42.06 2.40
CA PHE A 152 -8.12 43.19 2.05
C PHE A 152 -6.72 43.20 2.67
N ARG A 153 -5.73 43.52 1.83
CA ARG A 153 -4.37 43.87 2.24
C ARG A 153 -4.41 44.96 3.32
N SER A 154 -4.33 44.55 4.57
CA SER A 154 -3.80 45.35 5.66
C SER A 154 -2.28 45.14 5.63
N GLU A 155 -1.53 46.20 5.36
CA GLU A 155 -0.06 46.17 5.43
C GLU A 155 0.37 45.84 6.86
N GLU A 156 0.82 44.60 7.08
CA GLU A 156 1.52 44.20 8.30
C GLU A 156 2.99 43.81 8.00
N PRO A 157 3.89 44.03 8.97
CA PRO A 157 5.31 44.23 8.73
C PRO A 157 6.01 42.96 8.23
N LYS A 158 6.99 43.14 7.34
CA LYS A 158 7.80 42.08 6.72
C LYS A 158 8.51 41.21 7.77
N VAL A 159 7.85 40.15 8.22
CA VAL A 159 8.50 39.04 8.93
C VAL A 159 9.23 38.19 7.90
N LYS A 160 10.55 38.05 8.07
CA LYS A 160 11.43 37.28 7.20
C LYS A 160 10.95 35.82 7.15
N ARG A 161 10.26 35.45 6.07
CA ARG A 161 9.91 34.07 5.75
C ARG A 161 11.17 33.21 5.69
N SER A 162 11.10 32.05 6.34
CA SER A 162 12.12 31.01 6.30
C SER A 162 12.38 30.55 4.85
N LYS A 163 13.68 30.34 4.53
CA LYS A 163 14.24 30.00 3.20
C LYS A 163 13.83 28.62 2.67
N LEU A 164 12.59 28.15 2.83
CA LEU A 164 12.24 26.80 2.41
C LEU A 164 11.78 26.67 0.94
N PHE A 165 11.49 27.77 0.24
CA PHE A 165 10.94 27.73 -1.12
C PHE A 165 11.52 28.79 -2.07
N SER A 166 12.73 29.28 -1.83
CA SER A 166 13.34 30.36 -2.63
C SER A 166 13.67 29.98 -4.08
N PHE A 167 13.49 28.72 -4.47
CA PHE A 167 13.72 28.26 -5.84
C PHE A 167 12.46 28.42 -6.74
N MET A 168 11.28 28.60 -6.17
CA MET A 168 10.03 28.78 -6.93
C MET A 168 9.84 30.21 -7.44
N ASP A 169 10.48 31.20 -6.82
CA ASP A 169 10.39 32.62 -7.21
C ASP A 169 11.28 32.99 -8.41
N LYS A 170 11.99 32.03 -9.01
CA LYS A 170 12.77 32.28 -10.22
C LYS A 170 11.90 32.06 -11.45
N GLU A 171 11.16 33.09 -11.85
CA GLU A 171 10.60 33.15 -13.20
C GLU A 171 11.73 33.03 -14.24
N PRO A 172 11.55 32.23 -15.31
CA PRO A 172 12.52 32.12 -16.37
C PRO A 172 12.54 33.43 -17.16
N ARG A 173 13.62 34.22 -17.00
CA ARG A 173 13.87 35.36 -17.88
C ARG A 173 14.06 34.84 -19.31
N SER A 174 13.04 35.03 -20.13
CA SER A 174 13.16 35.04 -21.58
C SER A 174 13.95 36.30 -22.00
N SER A 175 15.15 36.10 -22.53
CA SER A 175 15.80 37.10 -23.38
C SER A 175 16.65 36.40 -24.44
N VAL A 176 16.06 36.29 -25.63
CA VAL A 176 16.77 36.06 -26.88
C VAL A 176 17.29 37.41 -27.38
N SER A 177 18.59 37.49 -27.68
CA SER A 177 19.23 38.32 -28.72
C SER A 177 20.75 38.16 -28.60
N SER A 178 21.37 37.31 -29.40
CA SER A 178 21.97 37.59 -30.72
C SER A 178 23.31 38.34 -30.67
N ARG A 179 24.41 37.59 -30.89
CA ARG A 179 25.57 38.05 -31.67
C ARG A 179 26.26 36.84 -32.29
N ARG A 180 26.20 36.76 -33.63
CA ARG A 180 27.18 36.02 -34.44
C ARG A 180 28.42 36.90 -34.59
N ASP A 181 29.60 36.30 -34.59
CA ASP A 181 30.46 36.28 -35.78
C ASP A 181 31.64 35.28 -35.65
N TYR A 182 31.72 34.45 -36.70
CA TYR A 182 32.81 33.72 -37.36
C TYR A 182 34.15 33.38 -36.66
N PHE A 183 34.50 32.08 -36.67
CA PHE A 183 35.53 31.39 -37.49
C PHE A 183 35.62 29.95 -36.91
N GLY A 184 35.23 28.88 -37.60
CA GLY A 184 35.91 28.29 -38.75
C GLY A 184 36.65 27.01 -38.31
N SER A 185 36.18 25.83 -38.73
CA SER A 185 37.00 24.66 -39.14
C SER A 185 36.11 23.45 -39.45
N GLN A 186 36.13 23.07 -40.72
CA GLN A 186 35.64 21.82 -41.27
C GLN A 186 36.58 20.66 -40.90
N CYS A 187 36.01 19.45 -40.75
CA CYS A 187 36.55 18.16 -41.21
C CYS A 187 35.37 17.15 -41.17
N ARG A 188 34.59 17.00 -42.25
CA ARG A 188 34.69 15.96 -43.31
C ARG A 188 34.84 14.50 -42.83
N ASN A 189 33.79 13.75 -43.17
CA ASN A 189 33.74 12.44 -43.83
C ASN A 189 34.21 11.16 -43.10
N GLY A 190 33.33 10.14 -43.18
CA GLY A 190 33.67 8.75 -42.92
C GLY A 190 32.47 7.81 -43.00
N VAL A 191 31.91 7.66 -44.20
CA VAL A 191 31.01 6.53 -44.55
C VAL A 191 31.85 5.26 -44.61
N SER A 192 31.38 4.15 -44.03
CA SER A 192 31.52 2.84 -44.68
C SER A 192 30.55 1.81 -44.10
N ALA A 193 29.63 1.37 -44.95
CA ALA A 193 28.94 0.10 -44.83
C ALA A 193 29.86 -1.02 -45.34
N VAL A 194 29.83 -2.21 -44.72
CA VAL A 194 30.10 -3.48 -45.41
C VAL A 194 29.24 -4.60 -44.79
N SER A 195 28.60 -5.31 -45.70
CA SER A 195 27.81 -6.55 -45.71
C SER A 195 28.21 -7.73 -44.82
N GLY A 196 27.18 -8.42 -44.31
CA GLY A 196 26.81 -9.79 -44.72
C GLY A 196 27.54 -10.98 -44.08
N PHE A 197 26.79 -11.91 -43.48
CA PHE A 197 26.69 -13.31 -43.95
C PHE A 197 25.67 -14.14 -43.14
N GLN A 198 24.86 -14.89 -43.91
CA GLN A 198 24.04 -16.10 -43.62
C GLN A 198 24.91 -17.23 -43.00
N MET A 199 24.47 -18.33 -42.37
CA MET A 199 23.33 -19.27 -42.40
C MET A 199 23.30 -19.98 -41.01
N GLY A 200 22.24 -20.68 -40.59
CA GLY A 200 21.01 -21.07 -41.29
C GLY A 200 20.02 -21.72 -40.33
#